data_AF-A0A7S3KGY7-F1
#
_entry.id   AF-A0A7S3KGY7-F1
#
_cell.length_a   1.000
_cell.length_b   1.000
_cell.length_c   1.000
_cell.angle_alpha   90.00
_cell.angle_beta   90.00
_cell.angle_gamma   90.00
#
_symmetry.space_group_name_H-M   'P 1'
#
loop_
_entity.id
_entity.type
_entity.pdbx_description
1 polymer ?
#
loop_
_entity_poly.entity_id
_entity_poly.type
_entity_poly.pdbx_seq_one_letter_code
_entity_poly.pdbx_strand_id
1 'polypeptide(L)'
;MGELCDGQPLFPGDTEIDQLFLIQKVLGELTPEQNEMFLKNPRFIGLKFPDIQKIETLEKKYVGKMSKKALSFMNACLAMDPKDRLVGLKALTHPYFDDIRFKDSEFYKITEGEDLTEVENREATRPIQSSQGVTDKISRPSFDGKHRMANSR
;
A
#
# COMPACT_ATOMS: atom_id res chain seq x y z
N MET A 1 -1.95 -3.72 -3.20
CA MET A 1 -0.87 -4.57 -3.75
C MET A 1 -1.04 -4.80 -5.24
N GLY A 2 -2.20 -5.29 -5.71
CA GLY A 2 -2.47 -5.47 -7.14
C GLY A 2 -2.28 -4.19 -7.94
N GLU A 3 -3.11 -3.19 -7.65
CA GLU A 3 -3.04 -1.88 -8.30
C GLU A 3 -1.70 -1.17 -8.15
N LEU A 4 -1.01 -1.34 -7.02
CA LEU A 4 0.34 -0.78 -6.84
C LEU A 4 1.38 -1.40 -7.80
N CYS A 5 1.13 -2.61 -8.30
CA CYS A 5 2.07 -3.32 -9.17
C CYS A 5 2.00 -2.87 -10.63
N ASP A 6 0.81 -2.53 -11.14
CA ASP A 6 0.62 -2.19 -12.55
C ASP A 6 -0.26 -0.95 -12.80
N GLY A 7 -0.68 -0.26 -11.75
CA GLY A 7 -1.49 0.95 -11.80
C GLY A 7 -2.95 0.71 -12.19
N GLN A 8 -3.40 -0.55 -12.24
CA GLN A 8 -4.76 -0.90 -12.66
C GLN A 8 -5.57 -1.47 -11.48
N PRO A 9 -6.82 -1.02 -11.28
CA PRO A 9 -7.69 -1.59 -10.25
C PRO A 9 -7.88 -3.09 -10.49
N LEU A 10 -7.79 -3.88 -9.42
CA LEU A 10 -7.91 -5.35 -9.53
C LEU A 10 -9.34 -5.78 -9.89
N PHE A 11 -10.34 -5.07 -9.37
CA PHE A 11 -11.76 -5.34 -9.60
C PHE A 11 -12.50 -4.02 -9.95
N PRO A 12 -12.46 -3.58 -11.21
CA PRO A 12 -13.12 -2.34 -11.63
C PRO A 12 -14.61 -2.57 -11.96
N GLY A 13 -15.45 -2.80 -10.94
CA GLY A 13 -16.88 -2.97 -11.16
C GLY A 13 -17.64 -1.64 -11.24
N ASP A 14 -18.50 -1.50 -12.24
CA ASP A 14 -19.35 -0.30 -12.40
C ASP A 14 -20.62 -0.35 -11.55
N THR A 15 -21.07 -1.55 -11.17
CA THR A 15 -22.24 -1.77 -10.29
C THR A 15 -21.93 -2.83 -9.24
N GLU A 16 -22.79 -2.98 -8.22
CA GLU A 16 -22.64 -4.01 -7.18
C GLU A 16 -22.61 -5.43 -7.76
N ILE A 17 -23.44 -5.71 -8.78
CA ILE A 17 -23.47 -7.00 -9.47
C ILE A 17 -22.18 -7.21 -10.27
N ASP A 18 -21.72 -6.18 -10.96
CA ASP A 18 -20.51 -6.24 -11.78
C ASP A 18 -19.27 -6.43 -10.92
N GLN A 19 -19.22 -5.76 -9.76
CA GLN A 19 -18.18 -5.95 -8.75
C GLN A 19 -18.11 -7.40 -8.27
N LEU A 20 -19.26 -7.98 -7.88
CA LEU A 20 -19.33 -9.37 -7.43
C LEU A 20 -18.98 -10.37 -8.55
N PHE A 21 -19.36 -10.07 -9.79
CA PHE A 21 -18.99 -10.88 -10.95
C PHE A 21 -17.48 -10.85 -11.20
N LEU A 22 -16.85 -9.67 -11.16
CA LEU A 22 -15.39 -9.53 -11.37
C LEU A 22 -14.59 -10.21 -10.26
N ILE A 23 -15.06 -10.15 -9.01
CA ILE A 23 -14.47 -10.88 -7.89
C ILE A 23 -14.54 -12.38 -8.17
N GLN A 24 -15.71 -12.90 -8.55
CA GLN A 24 -15.88 -14.33 -8.81
C GLN A 24 -15.06 -14.83 -10.01
N LYS A 25 -14.94 -14.02 -11.06
CA LYS A 25 -14.13 -14.32 -12.25
C LYS A 25 -12.66 -14.61 -11.91
N VAL A 26 -12.14 -14.00 -10.84
CA VAL A 26 -10.73 -14.11 -10.43
C VAL A 26 -10.55 -15.09 -9.27
N LEU A 27 -11.45 -15.06 -8.28
CA LEU A 27 -11.31 -15.80 -7.02
C LEU A 27 -12.12 -17.10 -6.96
N GLY A 28 -13.00 -17.34 -7.94
CA GLY A 28 -13.95 -18.46 -7.94
C GLY A 28 -15.32 -18.09 -7.40
N GLU A 29 -16.20 -19.07 -7.25
CA GLU A 29 -17.59 -18.85 -6.82
C GLU A 29 -17.68 -18.29 -5.39
N LEU A 30 -18.73 -17.54 -5.10
CA LEU A 30 -19.04 -17.10 -3.74
C LEU A 30 -19.21 -18.31 -2.81
N THR A 31 -18.93 -18.12 -1.51
CA THR A 31 -19.22 -19.17 -0.53
C THR A 31 -20.73 -19.45 -0.46
N PRO A 32 -21.17 -20.65 -0.03
CA PRO A 32 -22.58 -20.95 0.13
C PRO A 32 -23.32 -19.92 1.00
N GLU A 33 -22.69 -19.48 2.09
CA GLU A 33 -23.19 -18.46 3.02
C GLU A 33 -23.38 -17.10 2.32
N GLN A 34 -22.40 -16.67 1.53
CA GLN A 34 -22.46 -15.42 0.76
C GLN A 34 -23.53 -15.46 -0.33
N ASN A 35 -23.65 -16.60 -1.02
CA ASN A 35 -24.65 -16.79 -2.07
C ASN A 35 -26.08 -16.82 -1.48
N GLU A 36 -26.27 -17.47 -0.33
CA GLU A 36 -27.56 -17.45 0.38
C GLU A 36 -27.94 -16.01 0.80
N MET A 37 -26.98 -15.24 1.31
CA MET A 37 -27.20 -13.84 1.68
C MET A 37 -27.55 -12.98 0.44
N PHE A 38 -26.92 -13.24 -0.70
CA PHE A 38 -27.23 -12.59 -1.96
C PHE A 38 -28.68 -12.87 -2.39
N LEU A 39 -29.09 -14.13 -2.41
CA LEU A 39 -30.45 -14.55 -2.84
C LEU A 39 -31.55 -14.04 -1.91
N LYS A 40 -31.26 -13.92 -0.60
CA LYS A 40 -32.21 -13.40 0.40
C LYS A 40 -32.35 -11.88 0.38
N ASN A 41 -31.39 -11.16 -0.21
CA ASN A 41 -31.39 -9.71 -0.19
C ASN A 41 -32.44 -9.15 -1.17
N PRO A 42 -33.45 -8.39 -0.70
CA PRO A 42 -34.49 -7.82 -1.55
C PRO A 42 -33.96 -6.94 -2.69
N ARG A 43 -32.77 -6.33 -2.53
CA ARG A 43 -32.14 -5.50 -3.57
C ARG A 43 -31.67 -6.31 -4.78
N PHE A 44 -31.44 -7.61 -4.62
CA PHE A 44 -30.89 -8.48 -5.66
C PHE A 44 -31.91 -9.47 -6.22
N ILE A 45 -33.18 -9.42 -5.76
CA ILE A 45 -34.24 -10.30 -6.26
C ILE A 45 -34.40 -10.11 -7.77
N GLY A 46 -34.34 -11.22 -8.51
CA GLY A 46 -34.50 -11.23 -9.96
C GLY A 46 -33.22 -10.88 -10.75
N LEU A 47 -32.15 -10.46 -10.07
CA LEU A 47 -30.84 -10.28 -10.69
C LEU A 47 -30.10 -11.62 -10.73
N LYS A 48 -29.41 -11.85 -11.85
CA LYS A 48 -28.51 -12.99 -12.01
C LYS A 48 -27.12 -12.48 -12.30
N PHE A 49 -26.11 -13.19 -11.80
CA PHE A 49 -24.74 -12.93 -12.24
C PHE A 49 -24.63 -13.23 -13.73
N PRO A 50 -23.85 -12.44 -14.48
CA PRO A 50 -23.43 -12.80 -15.82
C PRO A 50 -22.71 -14.16 -15.79
N ASP A 51 -22.84 -14.94 -16.86
CA ASP A 51 -22.13 -16.22 -16.96
C ASP A 51 -20.61 -15.98 -17.03
N ILE A 52 -19.86 -16.66 -16.15
CA ILE A 52 -18.40 -16.59 -16.14
C ILE A 52 -17.86 -17.46 -17.28
N GLN A 53 -17.65 -16.84 -18.45
CA GLN A 53 -17.15 -17.58 -19.63
C GLN A 53 -15.65 -17.87 -19.57
N LYS A 54 -14.86 -17.06 -18.85
CA LYS A 54 -13.40 -17.18 -18.76
C LYS A 54 -12.89 -16.80 -17.37
N ILE A 55 -12.27 -17.76 -16.70
CA ILE A 55 -11.58 -17.54 -15.42
C ILE A 55 -10.25 -16.81 -15.66
N GLU A 56 -10.05 -15.72 -14.91
CA GLU A 56 -8.83 -14.90 -14.95
C GLU A 56 -8.15 -14.96 -13.58
N THR A 57 -7.36 -16.01 -13.33
CA THR A 57 -6.68 -16.16 -12.03
C THR A 57 -5.63 -15.06 -11.80
N LEU A 58 -5.30 -14.81 -10.54
CA LEU A 58 -4.28 -13.83 -10.17
C LEU A 58 -2.91 -14.16 -10.78
N GLU A 59 -2.56 -15.45 -10.88
CA GLU A 59 -1.32 -15.91 -11.50
C GLU A 59 -1.26 -15.53 -12.97
N LYS A 60 -2.37 -15.69 -13.71
CA LYS A 60 -2.44 -15.28 -15.12
C LYS A 60 -2.34 -13.77 -15.27
N LYS A 61 -3.04 -13.02 -14.41
CA LYS A 61 -3.09 -11.55 -14.48
C LYS A 61 -1.73 -10.89 -14.18
N TYR A 62 -0.98 -11.45 -13.24
CA TYR A 62 0.30 -10.89 -12.76
C TYR A 62 1.53 -11.70 -13.17
N VAL A 63 1.39 -12.60 -14.16
CA VAL A 63 2.54 -13.32 -14.73
C VAL A 63 3.60 -12.33 -15.21
N GLY A 64 4.85 -12.51 -14.78
CA GLY A 64 5.96 -11.62 -15.12
C GLY A 64 5.94 -10.24 -14.43
N LYS A 65 4.86 -9.89 -13.71
CA LYS A 65 4.75 -8.62 -12.96
C LYS A 65 5.05 -8.80 -11.47
N MET A 66 4.67 -9.94 -10.90
CA MET A 66 4.87 -10.24 -9.48
C MET A 66 5.72 -11.49 -9.27
N SER A 67 6.49 -11.48 -8.18
CA SER A 67 7.20 -12.68 -7.73
C SER A 67 6.22 -13.74 -7.20
N LYS A 68 6.64 -15.01 -7.17
CA LYS A 68 5.81 -16.09 -6.59
C LYS A 68 5.44 -15.83 -5.13
N LYS A 69 6.37 -15.26 -4.33
CA LYS A 69 6.11 -14.88 -2.92
C LYS A 69 5.05 -13.78 -2.83
N ALA A 70 5.09 -12.80 -3.74
CA ALA A 70 4.13 -11.71 -3.80
C ALA A 70 2.72 -12.20 -4.17
N LEU A 71 2.62 -13.06 -5.19
CA LEU A 71 1.37 -13.71 -5.58
C LEU A 71 0.79 -14.59 -4.46
N SER A 72 1.62 -15.39 -3.79
CA SER A 72 1.20 -16.19 -2.63
C SER A 72 0.61 -15.33 -1.52
N PHE A 73 1.24 -14.19 -1.21
CA PHE A 73 0.74 -13.25 -0.22
C PHE A 73 -0.61 -12.66 -0.63
N MET A 74 -0.72 -12.23 -1.89
CA MET A 74 -1.94 -11.66 -2.45
C MET A 74 -3.11 -12.66 -2.41
N ASN A 75 -2.88 -13.91 -2.82
CA ASN A 75 -3.86 -14.99 -2.73
C ASN A 75 -4.34 -15.19 -1.29
N ALA A 76 -3.42 -15.20 -0.32
CA ALA A 76 -3.77 -15.35 1.09
C ALA A 76 -4.59 -14.15 1.63
N CYS A 77 -4.35 -12.93 1.14
CA CYS A 77 -5.15 -11.76 1.53
C CYS A 77 -6.53 -11.70 0.85
N LEU A 78 -6.66 -12.27 -0.35
CA LEU A 78 -7.86 -12.20 -1.19
C LEU A 78 -8.66 -13.50 -1.19
N ALA A 79 -8.54 -14.34 -0.16
CA ALA A 79 -9.39 -15.53 -0.04
C ALA A 79 -10.88 -15.16 -0.06
N MET A 80 -11.71 -15.94 -0.76
CA MET A 80 -13.15 -15.67 -0.90
C MET A 80 -13.84 -15.66 0.47
N ASP A 81 -13.64 -16.72 1.27
CA ASP A 81 -14.09 -16.78 2.65
C ASP A 81 -13.24 -15.82 3.52
N PRO A 82 -13.86 -14.86 4.21
CA PRO A 82 -13.17 -13.99 5.15
C PRO A 82 -12.37 -14.73 6.24
N LYS A 83 -12.81 -15.92 6.65
CA LYS A 83 -12.15 -16.74 7.69
C LYS A 83 -10.78 -17.26 7.23
N ASP A 84 -10.62 -17.46 5.92
CA ASP A 84 -9.38 -17.96 5.32
C ASP A 84 -8.38 -16.84 5.00
N ARG A 85 -8.80 -15.57 5.11
CA ARG A 85 -7.93 -14.44 4.78
C ARG A 85 -6.81 -14.30 5.81
N LEU A 86 -5.63 -14.01 5.31
CA LEU A 86 -4.47 -13.64 6.11
C LEU A 86 -4.69 -12.25 6.73
N VAL A 87 -4.65 -12.15 8.07
CA VAL A 87 -5.01 -10.93 8.82
C VAL A 87 -3.86 -10.40 9.69
N GLY A 88 -3.82 -9.07 9.84
CA GLY A 88 -3.07 -8.34 10.86
C GLY A 88 -1.59 -8.74 10.94
N LEU A 89 -1.11 -9.02 12.16
CA LEU A 89 0.29 -9.37 12.43
C LEU A 89 0.74 -10.65 11.72
N LYS A 90 -0.17 -11.62 11.50
CA LYS A 90 0.16 -12.86 10.77
C LYS A 90 0.50 -12.58 9.31
N ALA A 91 -0.02 -11.50 8.72
CA ALA A 91 0.37 -11.07 7.38
C ALA A 91 1.85 -10.64 7.34
N LEU A 92 2.31 -9.97 8.39
CA LEU A 92 3.69 -9.49 8.51
C LEU A 92 4.71 -10.62 8.69
N THR A 93 4.28 -11.83 9.05
CA THR A 93 5.16 -13.01 9.12
C THR A 93 5.25 -13.78 7.80
N HIS A 94 4.52 -13.37 6.76
CA HIS A 94 4.52 -14.07 5.48
C HIS A 94 5.93 -14.01 4.82
N PRO A 95 6.35 -15.06 4.08
CA PRO A 95 7.66 -15.09 3.39
C PRO A 95 7.90 -13.94 2.41
N TYR A 96 6.83 -13.28 1.95
CA TYR A 96 6.92 -12.09 1.11
C TYR A 96 7.74 -10.96 1.75
N PHE A 97 7.72 -10.84 3.09
CA PHE A 97 8.48 -9.81 3.82
C PHE A 97 9.79 -10.33 4.43
N ASP A 98 10.23 -11.57 4.12
CA ASP A 98 11.51 -12.12 4.61
C ASP A 98 12.67 -11.15 4.37
N ASP A 99 12.80 -10.69 3.12
CA ASP A 99 13.92 -9.87 2.67
C ASP A 99 13.99 -8.52 3.40
N ILE A 100 12.87 -8.02 3.92
CA ILE A 100 12.82 -6.77 4.71
C ILE A 100 13.17 -7.07 6.17
N ARG A 101 12.57 -8.10 6.77
CA ARG A 101 12.85 -8.50 8.15
C ARG A 101 14.32 -8.81 8.39
N PHE A 102 14.96 -9.50 7.44
CA PHE A 102 16.38 -9.83 7.55
C PHE A 102 17.28 -8.62 7.31
N LYS A 103 16.89 -7.66 6.46
CA LYS A 103 17.65 -6.40 6.30
C LYS A 103 17.61 -5.54 7.56
N ASP A 104 16.45 -5.44 8.21
CA ASP A 104 16.33 -4.71 9.48
C ASP A 104 17.20 -5.38 10.56
N SER A 105 17.15 -6.71 10.68
CA SER A 105 17.99 -7.43 11.63
C SER A 105 19.49 -7.22 11.41
N GLU A 106 19.96 -7.15 10.16
CA GLU A 106 21.38 -6.90 9.88
C GLU A 106 21.74 -5.42 10.13
N PHE A 107 20.84 -4.47 9.87
CA PHE A 107 21.05 -3.07 10.22
C PHE A 107 21.22 -2.88 11.73
N TYR A 108 20.37 -3.52 12.56
CA TYR A 108 20.49 -3.46 14.02
C TYR A 108 21.77 -4.14 14.53
N LYS A 109 22.23 -5.25 13.91
CA LYS A 109 23.50 -5.89 14.27
C LYS A 109 24.72 -5.04 13.94
N ILE A 110 24.68 -4.26 12.86
CA ILE A 110 25.77 -3.35 12.50
C ILE A 110 25.85 -2.20 13.51
N THR A 111 24.71 -1.69 13.99
CA THR A 111 24.68 -0.62 15.00
C THR A 111 24.99 -1.09 16.42
N GLU A 112 24.75 -2.36 16.77
CA GLU A 112 25.17 -2.94 18.07
C GLU A 112 26.68 -3.26 18.14
N GLY A 113 27.41 -3.11 17.01
CA GLY A 113 28.87 -3.24 16.95
C GLY A 113 29.64 -1.94 17.22
N GLU A 114 28.94 -0.81 17.37
CA GLU A 114 29.55 0.47 17.79
C GLU A 114 29.19 0.73 19.26
N ASP A 115 30.22 0.67 20.11
CA ASP A 115 30.14 0.90 21.56
C ASP A 115 29.52 2.30 21.85
N LEU A 116 28.31 2.31 22.40
CA LEU A 116 27.57 3.52 22.76
C LEU A 116 28.18 4.27 23.98
N THR A 117 29.29 3.80 24.56
CA THR A 117 29.93 4.48 25.70
C THR A 117 30.84 5.65 25.33
N GLU A 118 31.11 5.91 24.04
CA GLU A 118 31.99 7.01 23.62
C GLU A 118 31.29 8.30 23.17
N VAL A 119 29.97 8.31 23.02
CA VAL A 119 29.26 9.51 22.51
C VAL A 119 28.97 10.53 23.63
N GLU A 120 28.78 10.08 24.88
CA GLU A 120 28.46 10.96 26.01
C GLU A 120 29.67 11.77 26.52
N ASN A 121 30.89 11.34 26.22
CA ASN A 121 32.12 12.03 26.67
C ASN A 121 32.61 13.14 25.72
N ARG A 122 32.00 13.31 24.53
CA ARG A 122 32.42 14.34 23.56
C ARG A 122 31.66 15.66 23.71
N GLU A 123 30.56 15.70 24.46
CA GLU A 123 29.80 16.93 24.69
C GLU A 123 30.29 17.75 25.90
N ALA A 124 31.10 17.15 26.80
CA ALA A 124 31.51 17.79 28.06
C ALA A 124 32.74 18.73 27.96
N THR A 125 33.34 18.96 26.79
CA THR A 125 34.56 19.80 26.65
C THR A 125 34.49 20.95 25.64
N ARG A 126 33.30 21.33 25.14
CA ARG A 126 33.22 22.58 24.36
C ARG A 126 33.20 23.80 25.30
N PRO A 127 34.19 24.71 25.23
CA PRO A 127 34.17 25.93 26.04
C PRO A 127 33.02 26.83 25.58
N ILE A 128 32.27 27.35 26.56
CA ILE A 128 31.28 28.41 26.39
C ILE A 128 32.05 29.67 25.95
N GLN A 129 31.96 30.06 24.68
CA GLN A 129 32.35 31.42 24.27
C GLN A 129 31.13 32.35 24.36
N SER A 130 31.34 33.40 25.13
CA SER A 130 30.40 34.47 25.45
C SER A 130 29.95 35.27 24.23
N SER A 131 28.72 35.75 24.33
CA SER A 131 28.07 36.71 23.44
C SER A 131 28.82 38.04 23.36
N GLN A 132 29.10 38.52 22.13
CA GLN A 132 29.06 39.95 21.80
C GLN A 132 28.52 40.14 20.38
N GLY A 133 27.54 41.04 20.25
CA GLY A 133 26.64 41.11 19.11
C GLY A 133 27.15 41.83 17.87
N VAL A 134 26.39 41.68 16.79
CA VAL A 134 26.36 42.60 15.65
C VAL A 134 24.91 42.67 15.15
N THR A 135 24.39 43.89 15.08
CA THR A 135 23.08 44.27 14.58
C THR A 135 22.99 44.25 13.05
N ASP A 136 21.76 44.13 12.56
CA ASP A 136 21.25 44.57 11.25
C ASP A 136 21.77 43.94 9.95
N LYS A 137 20.86 43.25 9.24
CA LYS A 137 20.09 43.82 8.09
C LYS A 137 19.27 42.71 7.42
N ILE A 138 17.96 42.68 7.68
CA ILE A 138 17.01 41.88 6.90
C ILE A 138 16.74 42.65 5.60
N SER A 139 17.32 42.21 4.48
CA SER A 139 16.87 42.64 3.15
C SER A 139 15.70 41.75 2.72
N ARG A 140 14.50 42.33 2.64
CA ARG A 140 13.31 41.70 2.04
C ARG A 140 13.41 41.77 0.51
N PRO A 141 13.06 40.71 -0.25
CA PRO A 141 12.94 40.83 -1.69
C PRO A 141 11.66 41.58 -2.07
N SER A 142 11.80 42.55 -2.98
CA SER A 142 10.74 43.40 -3.51
C SER A 142 9.77 42.63 -4.39
N PHE A 143 8.48 42.70 -4.09
CA PHE A 143 7.39 42.16 -4.89
C PHE A 143 6.99 43.23 -5.92
N ASP A 144 7.40 43.08 -7.18
CA ASP A 144 7.03 44.02 -8.24
C ASP A 144 5.82 43.46 -9.01
N GLY A 145 4.66 44.06 -8.75
CA GLY A 145 3.41 43.77 -9.45
C GLY A 145 3.23 44.74 -10.61
N LYS A 146 3.19 44.24 -11.86
CA LYS A 146 2.57 44.95 -12.99
C LYS A 146 1.75 44.01 -13.86
N HIS A 147 0.48 44.37 -13.99
CA HIS A 147 -0.53 43.89 -14.93
C HIS A 147 -0.02 43.73 -16.37
N ARG A 148 -0.59 42.76 -17.10
CA ARG A 148 -1.23 43.08 -18.39
C ARG A 148 -2.29 42.07 -18.83
N MET A 149 -3.32 42.64 -19.43
CA MET A 149 -4.61 42.09 -19.86
C MET A 149 -4.52 41.08 -21.02
N ALA A 150 -5.55 40.22 -21.07
CA ALA A 150 -6.30 39.72 -22.22
C ALA A 150 -5.65 39.67 -23.61
N ASN A 151 -5.77 38.51 -24.27
CA ASN A 151 -6.40 38.53 -25.59
C ASN A 151 -7.12 37.21 -25.92
N SER A 152 -8.32 37.39 -26.47
CA SER A 152 -9.15 36.39 -27.14
C SER A 152 -8.65 36.21 -28.58
N ARG A 153 -8.66 34.97 -29.07
CA ARG A 153 -9.16 34.55 -30.39
C ARG A 153 -9.16 33.03 -30.49
#